data_AF-A0A9E2QJB2-F1
#
_entry.id   AF-A0A9E2QJB2-F1
#
_cell.length_a   1.000
_cell.length_b   1.000
_cell.length_c   1.000
_cell.angle_alpha   90.00
_cell.angle_beta   90.00
_cell.angle_gamma   90.00
#
_symmetry.space_group_name_H-M   'P 1'
#
loop_
_entity.id
_entity.type
_entity.pdbx_description
1 polymer ?
#
loop_
_entity_poly.entity_id
_entity_poly.type
_entity_poly.pdbx_seq_one_letter_code
_entity_poly.pdbx_strand_id
1 'polypeptide(L)'
;MLERIKQFFQKNKKLILIILAIILILLIIIFSIPWKKAEKETAPTSTIRGADIAEQPTIVKGELTARDKETSSVSIVAKNFVEIYSSYSNQSNYANIEAALSLASIAYKNELQNLLKTSRANYKPGEVYEGVTTVVLSNVTENLDETKGIATLLVKTQRKESQETQANYKIKYQDIRVSLVKESGVWKVSNAKWIE
;
A
#
# COMPACT_ATOMS: atom_id res chain seq x y z
N MET A 1 41.84 -27.67 -15.16
CA MET A 1 41.01 -26.78 -14.29
C MET A 1 41.63 -26.57 -12.91
N LEU A 2 42.04 -27.64 -12.21
CA LEU A 2 42.67 -27.59 -10.88
C LEU A 2 43.99 -26.78 -10.79
N GLU A 3 44.84 -26.80 -11.82
CA GLU A 3 46.09 -26.01 -11.83
C GLU A 3 45.87 -24.50 -11.93
N ARG A 4 44.85 -24.08 -12.69
CA ARG A 4 44.49 -22.65 -12.82
C ARG A 4 43.97 -22.08 -11.50
N ILE A 5 43.24 -22.90 -10.75
CA ILE A 5 42.76 -22.58 -9.41
C ILE A 5 43.97 -22.40 -8.47
N LYS A 6 44.91 -23.35 -8.46
CA LYS A 6 46.13 -23.26 -7.63
C LYS A 6 46.98 -22.02 -7.95
N GLN A 7 47.19 -21.70 -9.23
CA GLN A 7 47.94 -20.50 -9.63
C GLN A 7 47.26 -19.18 -9.23
N PHE A 8 45.92 -19.12 -9.32
CA PHE A 8 45.15 -17.97 -8.85
C PHE A 8 45.29 -17.75 -7.34
N PHE A 9 45.18 -18.82 -6.55
CA PHE A 9 45.39 -18.76 -5.10
C PHE A 9 46.81 -18.35 -4.73
N GLN A 10 47.82 -18.74 -5.51
CA GLN A 10 49.21 -18.36 -5.24
C GLN A 10 49.52 -16.89 -5.55
N LYS A 11 49.00 -16.36 -6.66
CA LYS A 11 49.23 -14.97 -7.06
C LYS A 11 48.52 -13.97 -6.14
N ASN A 12 47.36 -14.35 -5.60
CA ASN A 12 46.46 -13.43 -4.89
C ASN A 12 46.41 -13.69 -3.37
N LYS A 13 47.38 -14.42 -2.78
CA LYS A 13 47.38 -14.81 -1.35
C LYS A 13 47.09 -13.64 -0.40
N LYS A 14 47.65 -12.45 -0.65
CA LYS A 14 47.41 -11.24 0.16
C LYS A 14 45.98 -10.72 0.04
N LEU A 15 45.41 -10.71 -1.17
CA LEU A 15 44.03 -10.29 -1.42
C LEU A 15 43.03 -11.24 -0.75
N ILE A 16 43.31 -12.55 -0.80
CA ILE A 16 42.46 -13.59 -0.21
C ILE A 16 42.48 -13.50 1.33
N LEU A 17 43.64 -13.23 1.92
CA LEU A 17 43.75 -12.96 3.36
C LEU A 17 42.95 -11.72 3.80
N ILE A 18 42.96 -10.64 3.00
CA ILE A 18 42.17 -9.43 3.28
C ILE A 18 40.67 -9.73 3.20
N ILE A 19 40.22 -10.46 2.17
CA ILE A 19 38.81 -10.85 2.03
C ILE A 19 38.36 -11.74 3.20
N LEU A 20 39.19 -12.72 3.60
CA LEU A 20 38.92 -13.57 4.77
C LEU A 20 38.83 -12.77 6.06
N ALA A 21 39.70 -11.77 6.25
CA ALA A 21 39.66 -10.89 7.42
C ALA A 21 38.39 -10.03 7.45
N ILE A 22 37.95 -9.51 6.30
CA ILE A 22 36.71 -8.72 6.18
C ILE A 22 35.48 -9.60 6.50
N ILE A 23 35.45 -10.83 5.97
CA ILE A 23 34.37 -11.79 6.27
C ILE A 23 34.33 -12.12 7.76
N LEU A 24 35.48 -12.32 8.40
CA LEU A 24 35.57 -12.59 9.84
C LEU A 24 35.05 -11.40 10.67
N ILE A 25 35.41 -10.16 10.29
CA ILE A 25 34.93 -8.94 10.95
C ILE A 25 33.41 -8.80 10.80
N LEU A 26 32.86 -9.05 9.60
CA LEU A 26 31.41 -9.02 9.37
C LEU A 26 30.68 -10.07 10.21
N LEU A 27 31.24 -11.28 10.37
CA LEU A 27 30.67 -12.30 11.24
C LEU A 27 30.66 -11.87 12.71
N ILE A 28 31.73 -11.25 13.20
CA ILE A 28 31.79 -10.73 14.58
C ILE A 28 30.73 -9.63 14.78
N ILE A 29 30.54 -8.74 13.81
CA ILE A 29 29.52 -7.68 13.88
C ILE A 29 28.12 -8.29 13.91
N ILE A 30 27.83 -9.25 13.03
CA ILE A 30 26.52 -9.93 12.99
C ILE A 30 26.22 -10.66 14.30
N PHE A 31 27.22 -11.32 14.89
CA PHE A 31 27.06 -12.07 16.14
C PHE A 31 27.03 -11.19 17.39
N SER A 32 27.51 -9.94 17.30
CA SER A 32 27.57 -9.00 18.43
C SER A 32 26.31 -8.14 18.56
N ILE A 33 25.37 -8.22 17.61
CA ILE A 33 24.07 -7.54 17.71
C ILE A 33 23.18 -8.38 18.63
N PRO A 34 22.82 -7.92 19.83
CA PRO A 34 21.86 -8.62 20.66
C PRO A 34 20.51 -8.60 19.95
N TRP A 35 20.12 -9.73 19.36
CA TRP A 35 18.76 -9.93 18.91
C TRP A 35 17.83 -9.83 20.12
N LYS A 36 17.21 -8.66 20.30
CA LYS A 36 16.04 -8.51 21.18
C LYS A 36 15.02 -9.52 20.69
N LYS A 37 14.83 -10.57 21.48
CA LYS A 37 13.70 -11.49 21.31
C LYS A 37 12.43 -10.64 21.38
N ALA A 38 11.66 -10.65 20.30
CA ALA A 38 10.27 -10.22 20.38
C ALA A 38 9.59 -11.16 21.37
N GLU A 39 9.31 -10.63 22.55
CA GLU A 39 8.58 -11.35 23.59
C GLU A 39 7.17 -11.57 23.05
N LYS A 40 6.86 -12.83 22.70
CA LYS A 40 5.48 -13.23 22.48
C LYS A 40 4.79 -13.08 23.83
N GLU A 41 3.94 -12.07 23.97
CA GLU A 41 2.95 -12.04 25.03
C GLU A 41 2.07 -13.29 24.91
N THR A 42 2.42 -14.30 25.69
CA THR A 42 1.51 -15.39 26.04
C THR A 42 0.50 -14.81 27.02
N ALA A 43 -0.76 -14.69 26.58
CA ALA A 43 -1.86 -14.37 27.46
C ALA A 43 -1.87 -15.36 28.65
N PRO A 44 -2.01 -14.89 29.90
CA PRO A 44 -2.16 -15.78 31.04
C PRO A 44 -3.54 -16.44 31.00
N THR A 45 -3.55 -17.78 30.95
CA THR A 45 -4.72 -18.58 31.31
C THR A 45 -4.96 -18.40 32.81
N SER A 46 -5.95 -17.58 33.17
CA SER A 46 -6.44 -17.46 34.53
C SER A 46 -7.35 -18.63 34.88
N THR A 47 -6.89 -19.47 35.83
CA THR A 47 -7.74 -20.37 36.59
C THR A 47 -8.65 -19.54 37.49
N ILE A 48 -9.96 -19.54 37.23
CA ILE A 48 -10.94 -18.82 38.05
C ILE A 48 -11.15 -19.61 39.36
N ARG A 49 -10.67 -19.04 40.46
CA ARG A 49 -11.14 -19.34 41.82
C ARG A 49 -11.95 -18.12 42.26
N GLY A 50 -13.20 -18.35 42.65
CA GLY A 50 -14.20 -17.30 42.88
C GLY A 50 -13.88 -16.35 44.04
N ALA A 51 -14.62 -15.23 44.01
CA ALA A 51 -14.67 -14.10 44.95
C ALA A 51 -13.66 -12.96 44.68
N ASP A 52 -14.01 -12.05 43.76
CA ASP A 52 -14.60 -10.74 44.10
C ASP A 52 -15.04 -10.08 42.77
N ILE A 53 -16.31 -9.69 42.63
CA ILE A 53 -16.79 -9.03 41.41
C ILE A 53 -16.38 -7.57 41.51
N ALA A 54 -15.14 -7.28 41.11
CA ALA A 54 -14.79 -5.92 40.71
C ALA A 54 -15.65 -5.58 39.49
N GLU A 55 -16.44 -4.50 39.58
CA GLU A 55 -17.18 -3.95 38.44
C GLU A 55 -16.23 -3.83 37.26
N GLN A 56 -16.48 -4.65 36.25
CA GLN A 56 -15.81 -4.56 34.97
C GLN A 56 -16.06 -3.13 34.46
N PRO A 57 -15.02 -2.35 34.09
CA PRO A 57 -15.25 -1.04 33.52
C PRO A 57 -16.16 -1.25 32.31
N THR A 58 -17.37 -0.72 32.41
CA THR A 58 -18.30 -0.73 31.29
C THR A 58 -17.57 0.03 30.19
N ILE A 59 -17.13 -0.67 29.14
CA ILE A 59 -16.70 0.00 27.92
C ILE A 59 -17.98 0.65 27.40
N VAL A 60 -18.16 1.92 27.75
CA VAL A 60 -19.16 2.77 27.13
C VAL A 60 -18.71 2.87 25.69
N LYS A 61 -19.26 2.02 24.83
CA LYS A 61 -19.12 2.15 23.38
C LYS A 61 -19.77 3.49 23.04
N GLY A 62 -18.94 4.54 22.98
CA GLY A 62 -19.38 5.87 22.60
C GLY A 62 -20.15 5.75 21.29
N GLU A 63 -21.36 6.27 21.27
CA GLU A 63 -22.17 6.28 20.06
C GLU A 63 -21.41 7.10 19.00
N LEU A 64 -21.09 6.49 17.85
CA LEU A 64 -20.46 7.21 16.75
C LEU A 64 -21.37 8.38 16.36
N THR A 65 -20.82 9.59 16.38
CA THR A 65 -21.55 10.76 15.92
C THR A 65 -21.89 10.62 14.43
N ALA A 66 -22.90 11.34 13.95
CA ALA A 66 -23.22 11.35 12.52
C ALA A 66 -21.99 11.77 11.67
N ARG A 67 -21.22 12.74 12.18
CA ARG A 67 -19.99 13.22 11.55
C ARG A 67 -18.91 12.15 11.47
N ASP A 68 -18.75 11.32 12.50
CA ASP A 68 -17.79 10.21 12.48
C ASP A 68 -18.17 9.16 11.43
N LYS A 69 -19.47 8.90 11.26
CA LYS A 69 -19.98 7.99 10.22
C LYS A 69 -19.70 8.53 8.82
N GLU A 70 -19.97 9.81 8.59
CA GLU A 70 -19.71 10.47 7.31
C GLU A 70 -18.20 10.50 6.99
N THR A 71 -17.37 10.84 7.97
CA THR A 71 -15.90 10.82 7.84
C THR A 71 -15.38 9.42 7.50
N SER A 72 -15.89 8.39 8.17
CA SER A 72 -15.55 7.00 7.86
C SER A 72 -16.01 6.60 6.45
N SER A 73 -17.21 7.01 6.04
CA SER A 73 -17.76 6.72 4.71
C SER A 73 -16.89 7.29 3.60
N VAL A 74 -16.54 8.59 3.66
CA VAL A 74 -15.69 9.22 2.63
C VAL A 74 -14.28 8.63 2.63
N SER A 75 -13.74 8.26 3.80
CA SER A 75 -12.45 7.58 3.93
C SER A 75 -12.43 6.22 3.22
N ILE A 76 -13.47 5.40 3.43
CA ILE A 76 -13.59 4.08 2.79
C ILE A 76 -13.72 4.22 1.27
N VAL A 77 -14.58 5.12 0.79
CA VAL A 77 -14.78 5.32 -0.66
C VAL A 77 -13.48 5.79 -1.32
N ALA A 78 -12.80 6.78 -0.73
CA ALA A 78 -11.53 7.29 -1.26
C ALA A 78 -10.45 6.20 -1.28
N LYS A 79 -10.29 5.45 -0.18
CA LYS A 79 -9.31 4.37 -0.09
C LYS A 79 -9.56 3.32 -1.18
N ASN A 80 -10.77 2.77 -1.23
CA ASN A 80 -11.11 1.72 -2.17
C ASN A 80 -10.95 2.18 -3.62
N PHE A 81 -11.39 3.41 -3.92
CA PHE A 81 -11.20 3.97 -5.25
C PHE A 81 -9.71 4.04 -5.61
N VAL A 82 -8.87 4.57 -4.74
CA VAL A 82 -7.43 4.72 -5.01
C VAL A 82 -6.75 3.37 -5.20
N GLU A 83 -7.00 2.38 -4.34
CA GLU A 83 -6.40 1.04 -4.45
C GLU A 83 -6.81 0.35 -5.74
N ILE A 84 -8.10 0.43 -6.12
CA ILE A 84 -8.63 -0.17 -7.35
C ILE A 84 -8.10 0.59 -8.56
N TYR A 85 -8.41 1.88 -8.69
CA TYR A 85 -8.08 2.71 -9.85
C TYR A 85 -6.58 2.73 -10.15
N SER A 86 -5.75 2.80 -9.11
CA SER A 86 -4.31 3.00 -9.25
C SER A 86 -3.51 1.71 -9.35
N SER A 87 -4.15 0.54 -9.22
CA SER A 87 -3.51 -0.76 -9.42
C SER A 87 -3.77 -1.25 -10.83
N TYR A 88 -2.80 -1.08 -11.72
CA TYR A 88 -2.93 -1.27 -13.16
C TYR A 88 -1.98 -2.37 -13.68
N SER A 89 -2.32 -2.99 -14.81
CA SER A 89 -1.35 -3.72 -15.64
C SER A 89 -1.72 -3.59 -17.11
N ASN A 90 -0.71 -3.48 -17.98
CA ASN A 90 -0.93 -3.50 -19.42
C ASN A 90 -1.45 -4.85 -19.96
N GLN A 91 -1.45 -5.90 -19.14
CA GLN A 91 -1.99 -7.21 -19.47
C GLN A 91 -3.39 -7.47 -18.89
N SER A 92 -3.98 -6.54 -18.13
CA SER A 92 -5.30 -6.70 -17.51
C SER A 92 -6.45 -6.07 -18.29
N ASN A 93 -6.19 -5.56 -19.51
CA ASN A 93 -7.19 -4.85 -20.33
C ASN A 93 -7.90 -3.71 -19.56
N TYR A 94 -7.14 -2.98 -18.73
CA TYR A 94 -7.64 -1.84 -17.94
C TYR A 94 -8.80 -2.18 -16.98
N ALA A 95 -8.88 -3.43 -16.50
CA ALA A 95 -9.92 -3.89 -15.58
C ALA A 95 -10.03 -3.05 -14.29
N ASN A 96 -8.93 -2.40 -13.89
CA ASN A 96 -8.88 -1.48 -12.75
C ASN A 96 -9.77 -0.25 -12.94
N ILE A 97 -9.82 0.31 -14.16
CA ILE A 97 -10.68 1.46 -14.45
C ILE A 97 -12.15 1.03 -14.41
N GLU A 98 -12.47 -0.13 -15.00
CA GLU A 98 -13.84 -0.69 -15.00
C GLU A 98 -14.35 -0.94 -13.57
N ALA A 99 -13.53 -1.55 -12.72
CA ALA A 99 -13.87 -1.80 -11.33
C ALA A 99 -14.11 -0.50 -10.54
N ALA A 100 -13.33 0.55 -10.83
CA ALA A 100 -13.45 1.85 -10.16
C ALA A 100 -14.72 2.63 -10.56
N LEU A 101 -15.37 2.32 -11.70
CA LEU A 101 -16.54 3.06 -12.19
C LEU A 101 -17.71 3.08 -11.20
N SER A 102 -17.85 2.04 -10.38
CA SER A 102 -18.92 1.95 -9.37
C SER A 102 -18.75 2.96 -8.23
N LEU A 103 -17.53 3.45 -8.01
CA LEU A 103 -17.18 4.42 -6.98
C LEU A 103 -17.13 5.85 -7.52
N ALA A 104 -17.13 6.03 -8.84
CA ALA A 104 -17.09 7.33 -9.48
C ALA A 104 -18.47 8.00 -9.55
N SER A 105 -18.49 9.33 -9.55
CA SER A 105 -19.69 10.13 -9.80
C SER A 105 -20.13 9.97 -11.26
N ILE A 106 -21.36 10.37 -11.61
CA ILE A 106 -21.84 10.27 -12.99
C ILE A 106 -20.92 11.02 -13.95
N ALA A 107 -20.50 12.24 -13.57
CA ALA A 107 -19.60 13.05 -14.39
C ALA A 107 -18.22 12.38 -14.55
N TYR A 108 -17.60 11.95 -13.44
CA TYR A 108 -16.26 11.38 -13.47
C TYR A 108 -16.23 9.99 -14.12
N LYS A 109 -17.33 9.23 -14.01
CA LYS A 109 -17.50 7.96 -14.72
C LYS A 109 -17.38 8.14 -16.23
N ASN A 110 -17.96 9.21 -16.80
CA ASN A 110 -17.85 9.50 -18.23
C ASN A 110 -16.39 9.79 -18.63
N GLU A 111 -15.65 10.52 -17.79
CA GLU A 111 -14.23 10.79 -18.00
C GLU A 111 -13.40 9.48 -17.96
N LEU A 112 -13.64 8.63 -16.96
CA LEU A 112 -12.97 7.33 -16.84
C LEU A 112 -13.31 6.39 -18.00
N GLN A 113 -14.54 6.42 -18.51
CA GLN A 113 -14.93 5.64 -19.69
C GLN A 113 -14.23 6.14 -20.96
N ASN A 114 -14.07 7.45 -21.12
CA ASN A 114 -13.30 8.01 -22.22
C ASN A 114 -11.81 7.66 -22.12
N LEU A 115 -11.23 7.70 -20.92
CA LEU A 115 -9.88 7.23 -20.65
C LEU A 115 -9.74 5.75 -21.03
N LEU A 116 -10.65 4.89 -20.57
CA LEU A 116 -10.67 3.47 -20.89
C LEU A 116 -10.70 3.20 -22.40
N LYS A 117 -11.60 3.89 -23.12
CA LYS A 117 -11.71 3.79 -24.58
C LYS A 117 -10.42 4.20 -25.27
N THR A 118 -9.83 5.32 -24.86
CA THR A 118 -8.61 5.86 -25.45
C THR A 118 -7.41 4.94 -25.18
N SER A 119 -7.26 4.46 -23.94
CA SER A 119 -6.18 3.56 -23.58
C SER A 119 -6.25 2.23 -24.34
N ARG A 120 -7.45 1.66 -24.50
CA ARG A 120 -7.66 0.45 -25.32
C ARG A 120 -7.35 0.68 -26.80
N ALA A 121 -7.74 1.83 -27.36
CA ALA A 121 -7.43 2.16 -28.75
C ALA A 121 -5.92 2.31 -29.00
N ASN A 122 -5.16 2.72 -27.98
CA ASN A 122 -3.71 2.90 -28.05
C ASN A 122 -2.92 1.65 -27.64
N TYR A 123 -3.58 0.56 -27.25
CA TYR A 123 -2.92 -0.67 -26.82
C TYR A 123 -2.12 -1.30 -27.97
N LYS A 124 -0.89 -1.70 -27.69
CA LYS A 124 -0.03 -2.39 -28.65
C LYS A 124 0.25 -3.82 -28.18
N PRO A 125 -0.13 -4.84 -28.96
CA PRO A 125 0.24 -6.21 -28.66
C PRO A 125 1.76 -6.40 -28.59
N GLY A 126 2.23 -7.23 -27.65
CA GLY A 126 3.64 -7.56 -27.51
C GLY A 126 4.48 -6.53 -26.74
N GLU A 127 3.87 -5.52 -26.12
CA GLU A 127 4.57 -4.64 -25.19
C GLU A 127 5.11 -5.41 -23.98
N VAL A 128 6.27 -4.97 -23.50
CA VAL A 128 6.91 -5.49 -22.28
C VAL A 128 5.94 -5.30 -21.11
N TYR A 129 5.90 -6.28 -20.20
CA TYR A 129 5.02 -6.21 -19.04
C TYR A 129 5.28 -4.94 -18.22
N GLU A 130 4.21 -4.22 -17.92
CA GLU A 130 4.18 -3.10 -16.98
C GLU A 130 3.01 -3.29 -16.03
N GLY A 131 3.26 -3.07 -14.74
CA GLY A 131 2.24 -3.17 -13.71
C GLY A 131 2.51 -2.23 -12.55
N VAL A 132 1.42 -1.79 -11.93
CA VAL A 132 1.44 -1.01 -10.71
C VAL A 132 0.52 -1.69 -9.71
N THR A 133 1.02 -1.95 -8.50
CA THR A 133 0.17 -2.28 -7.35
C THR A 133 0.20 -1.10 -6.39
N THR A 134 -0.96 -0.55 -6.06
CA THR A 134 -1.08 0.56 -5.12
C THR A 134 -1.72 0.09 -3.83
N VAL A 135 -1.09 0.43 -2.70
CA VAL A 135 -1.63 0.22 -1.35
C VAL A 135 -1.80 1.57 -0.68
N VAL A 136 -2.95 1.78 -0.04
CA VAL A 136 -3.17 2.98 0.77
C VAL A 136 -2.58 2.77 2.17
N LEU A 137 -1.67 3.67 2.55
CA LEU A 137 -1.03 3.66 3.86
C LEU A 137 -1.89 4.38 4.90
N SER A 138 -2.47 5.51 4.50
CA SER A 138 -3.37 6.31 5.32
C SER A 138 -4.16 7.29 4.46
N ASN A 139 -5.23 7.87 5.01
CA ASN A 139 -5.88 9.03 4.43
C ASN A 139 -6.28 10.02 5.52
N VAL A 140 -6.38 11.29 5.14
CA VAL A 140 -6.80 12.39 6.01
C VAL A 140 -7.90 13.16 5.30
N THR A 141 -9.00 13.43 5.99
CA THR A 141 -10.06 14.29 5.47
C THR A 141 -9.63 15.75 5.61
N GLU A 142 -9.28 16.37 4.48
CA GLU A 142 -8.91 17.79 4.41
C GLU A 142 -10.16 18.68 4.56
N ASN A 143 -11.29 18.26 3.97
CA ASN A 143 -12.57 18.97 4.04
C ASN A 143 -13.74 17.99 4.00
N LEU A 144 -14.80 18.29 4.76
CA LEU A 144 -16.09 17.59 4.73
C LEU A 144 -17.22 18.59 5.01
N ASP A 145 -18.00 18.90 3.98
CA ASP A 145 -19.23 19.69 4.05
C ASP A 145 -20.42 18.76 3.75
N GLU A 146 -21.03 18.26 4.81
CA GLU A 146 -22.15 17.32 4.75
C GLU A 146 -23.40 17.96 4.12
N THR A 147 -23.58 19.28 4.27
CA THR A 147 -24.74 20.00 3.74
C THR A 147 -24.64 20.16 2.23
N LYS A 148 -23.44 20.46 1.72
CA LYS A 148 -23.19 20.53 0.27
C LYS A 148 -22.91 19.17 -0.35
N GLY A 149 -22.70 18.14 0.47
CA GLY A 149 -22.35 16.81 0.01
C GLY A 149 -21.01 16.81 -0.75
N ILE A 150 -19.99 17.51 -0.22
CA ILE A 150 -18.65 17.53 -0.80
C ILE A 150 -17.59 17.16 0.24
N ALA A 151 -16.55 16.45 -0.20
CA ALA A 151 -15.41 16.12 0.64
C ALA A 151 -14.11 16.10 -0.17
N THR A 152 -13.01 16.36 0.49
CA THR A 152 -11.66 16.24 -0.07
C THR A 152 -10.78 15.48 0.90
N LEU A 153 -10.06 14.48 0.40
CA LEU A 153 -9.13 13.67 1.18
C LEU A 153 -7.75 13.69 0.56
N LEU A 154 -6.74 13.76 1.42
CA LEU A 154 -5.36 13.44 1.08
C LEU A 154 -5.12 11.97 1.38
N VAL A 155 -4.79 11.17 0.37
CA VAL A 155 -4.54 9.73 0.51
C VAL A 155 -3.05 9.46 0.27
N LYS A 156 -2.38 8.88 1.27
CA LYS A 156 -0.97 8.50 1.20
C LYS A 156 -0.86 7.08 0.68
N THR A 157 -0.04 6.86 -0.35
CA THR A 157 0.08 5.55 -0.99
C THR A 157 1.50 5.05 -1.08
N GLN A 158 1.63 3.72 -1.12
CA GLN A 158 2.81 3.04 -1.60
C GLN A 158 2.47 2.37 -2.94
N ARG A 159 3.29 2.61 -3.95
CA ARG A 159 3.16 2.07 -5.29
C ARG A 159 4.32 1.14 -5.58
N LYS A 160 4.03 -0.10 -5.96
CA LYS A 160 4.99 -1.06 -6.47
C LYS A 160 4.89 -1.05 -8.00
N GLU A 161 5.89 -0.49 -8.66
CA GLU A 161 5.94 -0.35 -10.12
C GLU A 161 6.86 -1.44 -10.70
N SER A 162 6.27 -2.41 -11.39
CA SER A 162 6.94 -3.58 -11.96
C SER A 162 7.16 -3.42 -13.46
N GLN A 163 8.33 -3.83 -13.95
CA GLN A 163 8.70 -3.83 -15.37
C GLN A 163 9.29 -5.19 -15.77
N GLU A 164 8.95 -5.68 -16.96
CA GLU A 164 9.33 -7.00 -17.52
C GLU A 164 8.75 -8.20 -16.75
N THR A 165 8.90 -8.22 -15.42
CA THR A 165 8.35 -9.23 -14.52
C THR A 165 7.78 -8.58 -13.26
N GLN A 166 6.89 -9.28 -12.56
CA GLN A 166 6.38 -8.80 -11.26
C GLN A 166 7.45 -8.69 -10.18
N ALA A 167 8.57 -9.42 -10.32
CA ALA A 167 9.67 -9.45 -9.35
C ALA A 167 10.65 -8.28 -9.56
N ASN A 168 10.76 -7.75 -10.77
CA ASN A 168 11.56 -6.55 -11.05
C ASN A 168 10.69 -5.32 -10.81
N TYR A 169 10.79 -4.74 -9.61
CA TYR A 169 9.98 -3.59 -9.23
C TYR A 169 10.73 -2.52 -8.46
N LYS A 170 10.17 -1.30 -8.49
CA LYS A 170 10.57 -0.18 -7.64
C LYS A 170 9.40 0.21 -6.74
N ILE A 171 9.71 0.70 -5.53
CA ILE A 171 8.71 1.26 -4.63
C ILE A 171 8.76 2.78 -4.75
N LYS A 172 7.58 3.39 -4.93
CA LYS A 172 7.37 4.84 -4.91
C LYS A 172 6.33 5.17 -3.86
N TYR A 173 6.59 6.18 -3.04
CA TYR A 173 5.58 6.77 -2.17
C TYR A 173 5.03 8.00 -2.87
N GLN A 174 3.71 8.05 -3.02
CA GLN A 174 3.07 9.18 -3.69
C GLN A 174 1.71 9.44 -3.07
N ASP A 175 1.41 10.72 -2.87
CA ASP A 175 0.14 11.14 -2.33
C ASP A 175 -0.83 11.47 -3.48
N ILE A 176 -2.11 11.23 -3.25
CA ILE A 176 -3.19 11.57 -4.18
C ILE A 176 -4.28 12.34 -3.43
N ARG A 177 -4.71 13.46 -4.01
CA ARG A 177 -5.87 14.20 -3.53
C ARG A 177 -7.11 13.67 -4.24
N VAL A 178 -8.09 13.24 -3.45
CA VAL A 178 -9.37 12.67 -3.93
C VAL A 178 -10.50 13.61 -3.53
N SER A 179 -11.29 14.03 -4.50
CA SER A 179 -12.51 14.81 -4.27
C SER A 179 -13.72 13.90 -4.42
N LEU A 180 -14.70 14.09 -3.54
CA LEU A 180 -15.95 13.34 -3.53
C LEU A 180 -17.14 14.28 -3.56
N VAL A 181 -18.23 13.80 -4.15
CA VAL A 181 -19.55 14.42 -4.11
C VAL A 181 -20.58 13.38 -3.67
N LYS A 182 -21.65 13.82 -3.03
CA LYS A 182 -22.76 12.95 -2.61
C LYS A 182 -23.83 12.96 -3.71
N GLU A 183 -24.01 11.84 -4.39
CA GLU A 183 -25.05 11.64 -5.41
C GLU A 183 -26.11 10.68 -4.86
N SER A 184 -27.37 11.11 -4.83
CA SER A 184 -28.49 10.29 -4.33
C SER A 184 -28.22 9.70 -2.93
N GLY A 185 -27.58 10.49 -2.06
CA GLY A 185 -27.24 10.08 -0.69
C GLY A 185 -25.98 9.22 -0.54
N VAL A 186 -25.28 8.89 -1.64
CA VAL A 186 -24.09 8.04 -1.63
C VAL A 186 -22.87 8.85 -2.05
N TRP A 187 -21.77 8.72 -1.30
CA TRP A 187 -20.50 9.34 -1.68
C TRP A 187 -19.89 8.68 -2.92
N LYS A 188 -19.47 9.51 -3.86
CA LYS A 188 -18.84 9.13 -5.12
C LYS A 188 -17.61 9.99 -5.36
N VAL A 189 -16.56 9.40 -5.93
CA VAL A 189 -15.36 10.13 -6.34
C VAL A 189 -15.67 10.98 -7.56
N SER A 190 -15.42 12.28 -7.48
CA SER A 190 -15.58 13.23 -8.58
C SER A 190 -14.26 13.61 -9.26
N ASN A 191 -13.13 13.40 -8.57
CA ASN A 191 -11.80 13.65 -9.12
C ASN A 191 -10.75 12.92 -8.28
N ALA A 192 -9.62 12.54 -8.90
CA ALA A 192 -8.43 12.07 -8.21
C ALA A 192 -7.17 12.60 -8.90
N LYS A 193 -6.33 13.34 -8.16
CA LYS A 193 -5.14 14.00 -8.70
C LYS A 193 -3.90 13.66 -7.88
N TRP A 194 -2.90 13.08 -8.54
CA TRP A 194 -1.59 12.83 -7.93
C TRP A 194 -0.89 14.14 -7.56
N ILE A 195 -0.23 14.13 -6.41
CA ILE A 195 0.63 15.22 -5.96
C ILE A 195 2.07 14.85 -6.37
N GLU A 196 2.76 15.81 -6.96
CA GLU A 196 4.19 15.70 -7.35
C GLU A 196 5.10 15.96 -6.15
#